data_AF-A0A3G9JNV6-F1
#
_entry.id   AF-A0A3G9JNV6-F1
#
_cell.length_a   1.000
_cell.length_b   1.000
_cell.length_c   1.000
_cell.angle_alpha   90.00
_cell.angle_beta   90.00
_cell.angle_gamma   90.00
#
_symmetry.space_group_name_H-M   'P 1'
#
loop_
_entity.id
_entity.type
_entity.pdbx_description
1 polymer ?
#
loop_
_entity_poly.entity_id
_entity_poly.type
_entity_poly.pdbx_seq_one_letter_code
_entity_poly.pdbx_strand_id
1 'polypeptide(L)'
;MSTIQVQIPDSLQKSLDDLAARDGISIDQFISTAIAEKLSALMTENYLIEKSKKGSREKYQAILTKVPDVEPEAYDRLPTV
;
A
#
# COMPACT_ATOMS: atom_id res chain seq x y z
N MET A 1 0.76 6.16 24.43
CA MET A 1 1.47 5.13 23.64
C MET A 1 1.49 3.85 24.45
N SER A 2 1.41 2.70 23.78
CA SER A 2 1.52 1.39 24.43
C SER A 2 2.97 0.91 24.33
N THR A 3 3.51 0.35 25.41
CA THR A 3 4.89 -0.18 25.42
C THR A 3 4.89 -1.63 24.96
N ILE A 4 5.78 -1.96 24.02
CA ILE A 4 6.01 -3.32 23.53
C ILE A 4 7.46 -3.69 23.86
N GLN A 5 7.67 -4.83 24.52
CA GLN A 5 9.00 -5.38 24.78
C GLN A 5 9.23 -6.60 23.88
N VAL A 6 10.30 -6.56 23.10
CA VAL A 6 10.68 -7.64 22.18
C VAL A 6 12.18 -7.89 22.32
N GLN A 7 12.57 -9.17 22.30
CA GLN A 7 13.98 -9.56 22.24
C GLN A 7 14.37 -9.75 20.77
N ILE A 8 15.44 -9.11 20.33
CA ILE A 8 15.97 -9.22 18.97
C ILE A 8 17.46 -9.56 19.00
N PRO A 9 18.01 -10.21 17.96
CA PRO A 9 19.45 -10.47 17.88
C PRO A 9 20.27 -9.17 17.87
N ASP A 10 21.46 -9.20 18.49
CA ASP A 10 22.37 -8.04 18.56
C ASP A 10 22.71 -7.45 17.18
N SER A 11 22.82 -8.30 16.15
CA SER A 11 23.05 -7.87 14.77
C SER A 11 21.93 -7.00 14.22
N LEU A 12 20.68 -7.29 14.62
CA LEU A 12 19.51 -6.52 14.22
C LEU A 12 19.43 -5.21 15.00
N GLN A 13 19.75 -5.23 16.30
CA GLN A 13 19.85 -4.02 17.12
C GLN A 13 20.86 -3.04 16.53
N LYS A 14 22.06 -3.53 16.17
CA LYS A 14 23.10 -2.69 15.56
C LYS A 14 22.63 -2.07 14.23
N SER A 15 21.97 -2.85 13.40
CA SER A 15 21.45 -2.36 12.11
C SER A 15 20.36 -1.30 12.30
N LEU A 16 19.52 -1.48 13.32
CA LEU A 16 18.47 -0.54 13.70
C LEU A 16 19.06 0.79 14.17
N ASP A 17 20.10 0.74 15.02
CA ASP A 17 20.83 1.93 15.49
C ASP A 17 21.47 2.70 14.33
N ASP A 18 22.16 2.00 13.42
CA ASP A 18 22.81 2.60 12.25
C ASP A 18 21.80 3.30 11.32
N LEU A 19 20.64 2.66 11.07
CA LEU A 19 19.60 3.21 10.20
C LEU A 19 18.88 4.41 10.84
N ALA A 20 18.52 4.31 12.12
CA ALA A 20 17.88 5.42 12.82
C ALA A 20 18.79 6.64 12.92
N ALA A 21 20.10 6.44 13.15
CA ALA A 21 21.10 7.50 13.13
C ALA A 21 21.23 8.15 11.75
N ARG A 22 21.23 7.35 10.68
CA ARG A 22 21.27 7.85 9.29
C ARG A 22 20.05 8.70 8.96
N ASP A 23 18.87 8.28 9.40
CA ASP A 23 17.61 8.97 9.11
C ASP A 23 17.32 10.12 10.11
N GLY A 24 18.15 10.26 11.16
CA GLY A 24 18.02 11.33 12.16
C GLY A 24 16.78 11.19 13.04
N ILE A 25 16.26 9.98 13.23
CA ILE A 25 15.05 9.69 14.01
C ILE A 25 15.36 8.79 15.20
N SER A 26 14.47 8.77 16.19
CA SER A 26 14.61 7.84 17.32
C SER A 26 14.30 6.40 16.93
N ILE A 27 14.84 5.45 17.69
CA ILE A 27 14.55 4.02 17.52
C ILE A 27 13.05 3.74 17.64
N ASP A 28 12.37 4.35 18.61
CA ASP A 28 10.92 4.21 18.80
C ASP A 28 10.13 4.69 17.57
N GLN A 29 10.55 5.80 16.97
CA GLN A 29 9.93 6.33 15.75
C GLN A 29 10.19 5.41 14.55
N PHE A 30 11.42 4.90 14.42
CA PHE A 30 11.78 3.96 13.37
C PHE A 30 10.91 2.69 13.48
N ILE A 31 10.86 2.07 14.65
CA ILE A 31 10.06 0.86 14.90
C ILE A 31 8.58 1.11 14.63
N SER A 32 8.04 2.23 15.13
CA SER A 32 6.63 2.58 14.93
C SER A 32 6.27 2.73 13.46
N THR A 33 7.16 3.35 12.67
CA THR A 33 6.98 3.55 11.23
C THR A 33 7.07 2.22 10.49
N ALA A 34 8.07 1.40 10.79
CA ALA A 34 8.23 0.08 10.18
C ALA A 34 7.03 -0.84 10.47
N ILE A 35 6.47 -0.79 11.68
CA ILE A 35 5.24 -1.52 12.03
C ILE A 35 4.07 -1.01 11.21
N ALA A 36 3.88 0.31 11.12
CA ALA A 36 2.80 0.91 10.35
C ALA A 36 2.87 0.53 8.85
N GLU A 37 4.07 0.56 8.26
CA GLU A 37 4.32 0.15 6.88
C GLU A 37 3.99 -1.33 6.66
N LYS A 38 4.49 -2.21 7.53
CA LYS A 38 4.24 -3.66 7.44
C LYS A 38 2.75 -3.97 7.57
N LEU A 39 2.06 -3.33 8.52
CA LEU A 39 0.62 -3.49 8.71
C LEU A 39 -0.14 -2.99 7.49
N SER A 40 0.20 -1.81 6.97
CA SER A 40 -0.45 -1.25 5.78
C SER A 40 -0.33 -2.20 4.58
N ALA A 41 0.85 -2.76 4.35
CA ALA A 41 1.07 -3.74 3.28
C ALA A 41 0.20 -4.99 3.45
N LEU A 42 0.23 -5.61 4.64
CA LEU A 42 -0.52 -6.86 4.92
C LEU A 42 -2.03 -6.65 4.94
N MET A 43 -2.50 -5.52 5.47
CA MET A 43 -3.93 -5.19 5.50
C MET A 43 -4.45 -4.85 4.11
N THR A 44 -3.65 -4.19 3.26
CA THR A 44 -4.04 -3.85 1.89
C THR A 44 -4.26 -5.12 1.06
N GLU A 45 -3.38 -6.11 1.16
CA GLU A 45 -3.54 -7.40 0.47
C GLU A 45 -4.88 -8.06 0.85
N ASN A 46 -5.14 -8.23 2.14
CA ASN A 46 -6.37 -8.81 2.64
C ASN A 46 -7.60 -8.01 2.18
N TYR A 47 -7.54 -6.68 2.26
CA TYR A 47 -8.61 -5.81 1.81
C TYR A 47 -8.92 -6.02 0.31
N LEU A 48 -7.90 -6.10 -0.54
CA LEU A 48 -8.07 -6.33 -1.98
C LEU A 48 -8.65 -7.72 -2.27
N ILE A 49 -8.19 -8.76 -1.56
CA ILE A 49 -8.74 -10.12 -1.67
C ILE A 49 -10.23 -10.12 -1.31
N GLU A 50 -10.61 -9.58 -0.15
CA GLU A 50 -12.01 -9.53 0.28
C GLU A 50 -12.88 -8.67 -0.65
N LYS A 51 -12.33 -7.57 -1.17
CA LYS A 51 -13.02 -6.73 -2.15
C LYS A 51 -13.22 -7.47 -3.48
N SER A 52 -12.23 -8.23 -3.95
CA SER A 52 -12.29 -8.97 -5.20
C SER A 52 -13.37 -10.06 -5.18
N LYS A 53 -13.60 -10.70 -4.03
CA LYS A 53 -14.68 -11.69 -3.83
C LYS A 53 -16.08 -11.11 -4.10
N LYS A 54 -16.24 -9.79 -3.96
CA LYS A 54 -17.51 -9.09 -4.24
C LYS A 54 -17.64 -8.65 -5.71
N GLY A 55 -16.56 -8.74 -6.49
CA GLY A 55 -16.55 -8.43 -7.91
C GLY A 55 -17.15 -9.56 -8.76
N SER A 56 -17.74 -9.19 -9.89
CA SER A 56 -18.13 -10.15 -10.94
C SER A 56 -17.66 -9.61 -12.28
N ARG A 57 -16.91 -10.45 -13.00
CA ARG A 57 -16.38 -10.11 -14.32
C ARG A 57 -17.52 -9.89 -15.31
N GLU A 58 -18.58 -10.66 -15.19
CA GLU A 58 -19.79 -10.59 -16.01
C GLU A 58 -20.52 -9.27 -15.80
N LYS A 59 -20.74 -8.85 -14.54
CA LYS A 59 -21.36 -7.55 -14.22
C LYS A 59 -20.51 -6.39 -14.70
N TYR A 60 -19.19 -6.50 -14.57
CA TYR A 60 -18.25 -5.51 -15.09
C TYR A 60 -18.38 -5.35 -16.60
N GLN A 61 -18.34 -6.46 -17.35
CA GLN A 61 -18.48 -6.44 -18.81
C GLN A 61 -19.86 -5.91 -19.24
N ALA A 62 -20.93 -6.31 -18.54
CA ALA A 62 -22.29 -5.85 -18.84
C ALA A 62 -22.46 -4.34 -18.66
N ILE A 63 -21.74 -3.71 -17.73
CA ILE A 63 -21.71 -2.25 -17.61
C ILE A 63 -20.89 -1.63 -18.73
N LEU A 64 -19.73 -2.19 -19.08
CA LEU A 64 -18.90 -1.67 -20.17
C LEU A 64 -19.63 -1.66 -21.51
N THR A 65 -20.48 -2.64 -21.80
CA THR A 65 -21.30 -2.67 -23.03
C THR A 65 -22.30 -1.50 -23.12
N LYS A 66 -22.59 -0.81 -22.02
CA LYS A 66 -23.44 0.38 -22.03
C LYS A 66 -22.69 1.63 -22.48
N VAL A 67 -21.37 1.60 -22.49
CA VAL A 67 -20.54 2.70 -22.96
C VAL A 67 -20.61 2.73 -24.49
N PRO A 68 -21.01 3.85 -25.11
CA PRO A 68 -21.01 3.98 -26.57
C PRO A 68 -19.59 3.83 -27.13
N ASP A 69 -19.45 3.05 -28.19
CA ASP A 69 -18.20 2.91 -28.95
C ASP A 69 -18.05 4.08 -29.92
N VAL A 70 -17.64 5.24 -29.39
CA VAL A 70 -17.47 6.48 -30.14
C VAL A 70 -16.15 7.16 -29.76
N GLU A 71 -15.64 7.96 -30.69
CA GLU A 71 -14.44 8.76 -30.44
C GLU A 71 -14.63 9.70 -29.23
N PRO A 72 -13.65 9.81 -28.32
CA PRO A 72 -13.70 10.75 -27.22
C PRO A 72 -13.85 12.20 -27.70
N GLU A 73 -14.50 13.01 -26.87
CA GLU A 73 -14.57 14.46 -27.08
C GLU A 73 -13.18 15.07 -27.12
N ALA A 74 -13.03 16.22 -27.78
CA ALA A 74 -11.72 16.81 -28.06
C ALA A 74 -10.87 17.07 -26.80
N TYR A 75 -11.50 17.36 -25.66
CA TYR A 75 -10.83 17.57 -24.38
C TYR A 75 -10.47 16.26 -23.63
N ASP A 76 -11.11 15.14 -23.98
CA ASP A 76 -10.85 13.81 -23.40
C ASP A 76 -9.85 12.99 -24.23
N ARG A 77 -9.45 13.50 -25.40
CA ARG A 77 -8.44 12.86 -26.24
C ARG A 77 -7.08 12.94 -25.57
N LEU A 78 -6.34 11.83 -25.62
CA LEU A 78 -4.95 11.80 -25.19
C LEU A 78 -4.10 12.77 -26.05
N PRO A 79 -3.06 13.40 -25.47
CA PRO A 79 -2.13 14.22 -26.23
C PRO A 79 -1.50 13.41 -27.36
N THR A 80 -1.46 13.97 -28.56
CA THR A 80 -0.70 13.39 -29.66
C THR A 80 0.79 13.65 -29.37
N VAL A 81 1.57 12.59 -29.18
CA VAL A 81 3.04 12.65 -29.00
C VAL A 81 3.71 12.97 -30.33
#